data_AF-A0A962V0F6-F1
#
_entry.id   AF-A0A962V0F6-F1
#
_cell.length_a   1.000
_cell.length_b   1.000
_cell.length_c   1.000
_cell.angle_alpha   90.00
_cell.angle_beta   90.00
_cell.angle_gamma   90.00
#
_symmetry.space_group_name_H-M   'P 1'
#
loop_
_entity.id
_entity.type
_entity.pdbx_description
1 polymer ?
#
loop_
_entity_poly.entity_id
_entity_poly.type
_entity_poly.pdbx_seq_one_letter_code
_entity_poly.pdbx_strand_id
1 'polypeptide(L)' 'LFGDEGEDVLIGGAGDDALLGGAGEDLINAGTGNDTCAAVAPASGCETAF' A
#
# COMPACT_ATOMS: atom_id res chain seq x y z
N LEU A 1 -4.70 -6.59 0.19
CA LEU A 1 -3.83 -6.62 1.39
C LEU A 1 -4.27 -5.49 2.34
N PHE A 2 -4.23 -5.69 3.65
CA PHE A 2 -4.71 -4.71 4.65
C PHE A 2 -3.67 -4.56 5.78
N GLY A 3 -3.31 -3.32 6.15
CA GLY A 3 -2.36 -2.99 7.22
C GLY A 3 -3.03 -2.69 8.57
N ASP A 4 -4.23 -2.11 8.56
CA ASP A 4 -4.96 -1.65 9.77
C ASP A 4 -4.31 -0.41 10.44
N GLU A 5 -4.19 -0.36 11.76
CA GLU A 5 -3.59 0.77 12.48
C GLU A 5 -2.12 0.46 12.81
N GLY A 6 -1.21 1.36 12.43
CA GLY A 6 0.21 1.22 12.74
C GLY A 6 1.13 1.59 11.59
N GLU A 7 2.37 1.14 11.69
CA GLU A 7 3.35 1.22 10.61
C GLU A 7 3.38 -0.14 9.92
N ASP A 8 2.73 -0.24 8.76
CA ASP A 8 2.61 -1.51 8.05
C ASP A 8 3.48 -1.58 6.79
N VAL A 9 3.94 -2.78 6.47
CA VAL A 9 4.64 -3.09 5.22
C VAL A 9 3.76 -3.96 4.35
N LEU A 10 3.27 -3.39 3.26
CA LEU A 10 2.35 -4.04 2.33
C LEU A 10 3.04 -4.29 0.99
N ILE A 11 3.10 -5.55 0.56
CA ILE A 11 3.75 -5.96 -0.70
C ILE A 11 2.74 -6.73 -1.56
N GLY A 12 2.33 -6.16 -2.70
CA GLY A 12 1.37 -6.74 -3.65
C GLY A 12 2.03 -7.78 -4.57
N GLY A 13 3.07 -7.36 -5.29
CA GLY A 13 3.84 -8.25 -6.16
C GLY A 13 3.47 -8.04 -7.62
N ALA A 14 3.21 -9.12 -8.37
CA ALA A 14 2.81 -9.00 -9.77
C ALA A 14 1.33 -9.34 -9.91
N GLY A 15 0.59 -8.53 -10.67
CA GLY A 15 -0.85 -8.64 -10.83
C GLY A 15 -1.54 -7.33 -10.49
N ASP A 16 -2.87 -7.32 -10.56
CA ASP A 16 -3.65 -6.15 -10.16
C ASP A 16 -4.03 -6.30 -8.68
N ASP A 17 -3.34 -5.58 -7.80
CA ASP A 17 -3.48 -5.68 -6.35
C ASP A 17 -4.31 -4.53 -5.76
N ALA A 18 -5.09 -4.85 -4.72
CA ALA A 18 -5.78 -3.86 -3.89
C ALA A 18 -5.15 -3.83 -2.50
N LEU A 19 -4.48 -2.73 -2.16
CA LEU A 19 -3.77 -2.55 -0.89
C LEU A 19 -4.41 -1.43 -0.07
N LEU A 20 -4.79 -1.73 1.17
CA LEU A 20 -5.23 -0.73 2.15
C LEU A 20 -4.19 -0.62 3.26
N GLY A 21 -3.53 0.53 3.35
CA GLY A 21 -2.61 0.87 4.43
C GLY A 21 -3.32 0.90 5.78
N GLY A 22 -4.44 1.62 5.82
CA GLY A 22 -5.10 1.92 7.08
C GLY A 22 -4.52 3.19 7.68
N ALA A 23 -4.44 3.29 8.99
CA ALA A 23 -4.03 4.53 9.67
C ALA A 23 -2.61 4.40 10.22
N GLY A 24 -1.73 5.30 9.77
CA GLY A 24 -0.33 5.38 10.22
C GLY A 24 0.63 5.63 9.05
N GLU A 25 1.93 5.45 9.30
CA GLU A 25 2.94 5.60 8.24
C GLU A 25 3.23 4.24 7.60
N ASP A 26 2.52 3.98 6.51
CA ASP A 26 2.61 2.70 5.79
C ASP A 26 3.64 2.74 4.66
N LEU A 27 4.40 1.65 4.51
CA LEU A 27 5.23 1.37 3.35
C LEU A 27 4.46 0.42 2.42
N ILE A 28 3.97 0.94 1.29
CA ILE A 28 3.17 0.17 0.33
C ILE A 28 3.96 0.00 -0.97
N ASN A 29 4.35 -1.24 -1.27
CA ASN A 29 4.91 -1.65 -2.54
C ASN A 29 3.89 -2.49 -3.30
N ALA A 30 3.16 -1.85 -4.21
CA ALA A 30 2.15 -2.55 -4.99
C ALA A 30 2.77 -3.53 -6.00
N GLY A 31 3.94 -3.18 -6.55
CA GLY A 31 4.65 -3.99 -7.53
C GLY A 31 4.22 -3.67 -8.96
N THR A 32 4.05 -4.67 -9.81
CA THR A 32 3.73 -4.47 -11.24
C THR A 32 2.30 -4.88 -11.56
N GLY A 33 1.54 -3.98 -12.17
CA GLY A 33 0.17 -4.21 -12.60
C GLY A 33 -0.64 -2.93 -12.49
N ASN A 34 -1.97 -3.02 -12.62
CA ASN A 34 -2.85 -1.91 -12.33
C ASN A 34 -3.33 -1.99 -10.88
N ASP A 35 -2.53 -1.44 -10.00
CA ASP A 35 -2.77 -1.54 -8.57
C ASP A 35 -3.62 -0.40 -8.04
N THR A 36 -4.40 -0.68 -7.01
CA THR A 36 -5.16 0.31 -6.25
C THR A 36 -4.70 0.30 -4.81
N CYS A 37 -4.04 1.38 -4.40
CA CYS A 37 -3.66 1.62 -3.03
C CYS A 37 -4.57 2.67 -2.39
N ALA A 38 -4.91 2.49 -1.11
CA ALA A 38 -5.54 3.51 -0.31
C ALA A 38 -4.90 3.53 1.09
N ALA A 39 -4.50 4.70 1.56
CA ALA A 39 -3.95 4.88 2.89
C ALA A 39 -4.63 6.07 3.57
N VAL A 40 -4.85 5.97 4.87
CA VAL A 40 -5.52 6.99 5.68
C VAL A 40 -4.43 7.74 6.44
N ALA A 41 -4.23 9.01 6.06
CA ALA A 41 -3.09 9.87 6.40
C ALA A 41 -2.54 9.78 7.85
N PRO A 42 -1.22 9.99 8.07
CA PRO A 42 -0.23 10.62 7.17
C PRO A 42 0.66 9.62 6.41
N ALA A 43 0.08 8.74 5.61
CA ALA A 43 0.84 7.79 4.81
C ALA A 43 1.55 8.47 3.62
N SER A 44 2.88 8.50 3.71
CA SER A 44 3.81 9.06 2.72
C SER A 44 4.28 8.03 1.69
N GLY A 45 3.48 6.98 1.39
CA GLY A 45 4.08 5.73 0.91
C GLY A 45 3.32 4.92 -0.11
N CYS A 46 2.31 5.45 -0.81
CA CYS A 46 1.86 4.75 -2.01
C CYS A 46 2.84 5.00 -3.16
N GLU A 47 3.89 4.20 -3.20
CA GLU A 47 4.79 4.11 -4.34
C GLU A 47 4.24 3.01 -5.27
N THR A 48 3.29 3.39 -6.13
CA THR A 48 3.00 2.60 -7.33
C THR A 48 4.26 2.67 -8.19
N ALA A 49 5.07 1.60 -8.19
CA ALA A 49 6.38 1.59 -8.81
C ALA A 49 6.35 2.09 -10.28
N PHE A 50 7.48 2.67 -10.70
CA PHE A 50 7.77 3.26 -12.02
C PHE A 50 7.40 2.42 -13.25
#